data_AF-A0A317SG13-F1
#
_entry.id   AF-A0A317SG13-F1
#
_cell.length_a   1.000
_cell.length_b   1.000
_cell.length_c   1.000
_cell.angle_alpha   90.00
_cell.angle_beta   90.00
_cell.angle_gamma   90.00
#
_symmetry.space_group_name_H-M   'P 1'
#
loop_
_entity.id
_entity.type
_entity.pdbx_description
1 polymer ?
#
loop_
_entity_poly.entity_id
_entity_poly.type
_entity_poly.pdbx_seq_one_letter_code
_entity_poly.pdbx_strand_id
1 'polypeptide(L)'
;RPYNFWQWPAQKPYWSFLLYFTLTTLALHLLFGSSQLFIDMVGYLALGVEATLPIPQVLSNQRSRSCAGFRLSLLASWLLGDVMKMLYFLSAEHVGMQFKLCAGVQFTLDAYLGLQFWMFGGGGGGEGVEEAIRRREVEMVERGEMRLS
;
A
#
# COMPACT_ATOMS: atom_id res chain seq x y z
N ARG A 1 -3.97 -5.98 -20.98
CA ARG A 1 -3.52 -4.58 -20.76
C ARG A 1 -2.85 -4.12 -22.04
N PRO A 2 -3.15 -2.94 -22.59
CA PRO A 2 -2.52 -2.49 -23.83
C PRO A 2 -1.00 -2.38 -23.66
N TYR A 3 -0.25 -2.78 -24.69
CA TYR A 3 1.23 -2.76 -24.85
C TYR A 3 2.07 -3.81 -24.11
N ASN A 4 1.50 -4.76 -23.34
CA ASN A 4 2.25 -5.78 -22.58
C ASN A 4 3.44 -5.22 -21.75
N PHE A 5 3.38 -3.93 -21.43
CA PHE A 5 4.44 -3.23 -20.73
C PHE A 5 4.55 -3.79 -19.31
N TRP A 6 5.78 -4.12 -18.90
CA TRP A 6 6.08 -4.64 -17.56
C TRP A 6 5.49 -6.02 -17.22
N GLN A 7 5.10 -6.80 -18.23
CA GLN A 7 4.83 -8.22 -18.07
C GLN A 7 6.10 -8.97 -18.45
N TRP A 8 6.81 -9.52 -17.45
CA TRP A 8 8.04 -10.28 -17.65
C TRP A 8 7.71 -11.78 -17.61
N PRO A 9 7.30 -12.40 -18.74
CA PRO A 9 6.91 -13.82 -18.75
C PRO A 9 8.08 -14.74 -18.40
N ALA A 10 9.32 -14.30 -18.64
CA ALA A 10 10.53 -14.97 -18.20
C ALA A 10 11.20 -14.20 -17.05
N GLN A 11 11.75 -14.93 -16.08
CA GLN A 11 12.43 -14.36 -14.91
C GLN A 11 13.72 -13.61 -15.27
N LYS A 12 14.46 -14.08 -16.27
CA LYS A 12 15.77 -13.52 -16.68
C LYS A 12 15.72 -12.01 -17.03
N PRO A 13 14.85 -11.52 -17.94
CA PRO A 13 14.80 -10.10 -18.28
C PRO A 13 14.41 -9.20 -17.12
N TYR A 14 13.60 -9.67 -16.17
CA TYR A 14 13.25 -8.92 -14.95
C TYR A 14 14.50 -8.62 -14.10
N TRP A 15 15.30 -9.65 -13.80
CA TRP A 15 16.51 -9.49 -13.00
C TRP A 15 17.59 -8.66 -13.70
N SER A 16 17.74 -8.83 -15.02
CA SER A 16 18.67 -8.00 -15.80
C SER A 16 18.27 -6.53 -15.77
N PHE A 17 16.99 -6.21 -15.99
CA PHE A 17 16.49 -4.84 -15.90
C PHE A 17 16.73 -4.24 -14.51
N LEU A 18 16.37 -4.99 -13.45
CA LEU A 18 16.55 -4.53 -12.07
C LEU A 18 18.02 -4.26 -11.76
N LEU A 19 18.94 -5.12 -12.20
CA LEU A 19 20.38 -4.93 -12.02
C LEU A 19 20.86 -3.65 -12.71
N TYR A 20 20.50 -3.44 -13.98
CA TYR A 20 20.89 -2.23 -14.71
C TYR A 20 20.30 -0.97 -14.08
N PHE A 21 19.03 -1.01 -13.67
CA PHE A 21 18.38 0.12 -13.00
C PHE A 21 19.08 0.47 -11.68
N THR A 22 19.38 -0.52 -10.84
CA THR A 22 20.09 -0.32 -9.57
C THR A 22 21.50 0.21 -9.79
N LEU A 23 22.28 -0.39 -10.70
CA LEU A 23 23.63 0.07 -11.01
C LEU A 23 23.66 1.50 -11.56
N THR A 24 22.71 1.83 -12.43
CA THR A 24 22.59 3.18 -12.99
C THR A 24 22.24 4.19 -11.90
N THR A 25 21.26 3.88 -11.06
CA THR A 25 20.86 4.75 -9.95
C THR A 25 22.00 4.94 -8.95
N LEU A 26 22.74 3.86 -8.64
CA LEU A 26 23.92 3.91 -7.80
C LEU A 26 25.01 4.80 -8.41
N ALA A 27 25.33 4.61 -9.69
CA ALA A 27 26.34 5.42 -10.36
C ALA A 27 25.95 6.90 -10.37
N LEU A 28 24.69 7.23 -10.70
CA LEU A 28 24.19 8.60 -10.63
C LEU A 28 24.27 9.18 -9.22
N HIS A 29 23.97 8.38 -8.19
CA HIS A 29 24.07 8.81 -6.81
C HIS A 29 25.52 9.06 -6.36
N LEU A 30 26.48 8.25 -6.82
CA LEU A 30 27.91 8.49 -6.55
C LEU A 30 28.44 9.76 -7.24
N LEU A 31 27.93 10.08 -8.42
CA LEU A 31 28.37 11.25 -9.20
C LEU A 31 27.70 12.55 -8.72
N PHE A 32 26.42 12.50 -8.35
CA PHE A 32 25.59 13.69 -8.09
C PHE A 32 25.03 13.77 -6.67
N GLY A 33 25.39 12.84 -5.78
CA GLY A 33 24.87 12.76 -4.40
C GLY A 33 25.25 13.93 -3.50
N SER A 34 26.19 14.79 -3.89
CA SER A 34 26.48 16.05 -3.18
C SER A 34 25.50 17.17 -3.53
N SER A 35 24.73 17.03 -4.62
CA SER A 35 23.75 18.02 -5.05
C SER A 35 22.41 17.80 -4.36
N GLN A 36 21.99 18.78 -3.56
CA GLN A 36 20.69 18.73 -2.88
C GLN A 36 19.52 18.61 -3.87
N LEU A 37 19.61 19.30 -5.02
CA LEU A 37 18.58 19.21 -6.07
C LEU A 37 18.44 17.77 -6.60
N PHE A 38 19.56 17.07 -6.81
CA PHE A 38 19.52 15.68 -7.28
C PHE A 38 18.89 14.76 -6.22
N ILE A 39 19.30 14.91 -4.95
CA ILE A 39 18.75 14.15 -3.82
C ILE A 39 17.23 14.36 -3.72
N ASP A 40 16.79 15.62 -3.78
CA ASP A 40 15.37 15.95 -3.66
C ASP A 40 14.56 15.40 -4.83
N MET A 41 15.05 15.52 -6.07
CA MET A 41 14.39 14.98 -7.27
C MET A 41 14.22 13.46 -7.19
N VAL A 42 15.27 12.73 -6.79
CA VAL A 42 15.20 11.28 -6.60
C VAL A 42 14.21 10.94 -5.47
N GLY A 43 14.22 11.71 -4.38
CA GLY A 43 13.27 11.56 -3.27
C GLY A 43 11.82 11.75 -3.69
N TYR A 44 11.50 12.84 -4.41
CA TYR A 44 10.16 13.08 -4.95
C TYR A 44 9.72 11.99 -5.93
N LEU A 45 10.61 11.51 -6.80
CA LEU A 45 10.28 10.44 -7.73
C LEU A 45 9.99 9.13 -7.00
N ALA A 46 10.85 8.72 -6.08
CA ALA A 46 10.70 7.47 -5.35
C ALA A 46 9.43 7.47 -4.48
N LEU A 47 9.23 8.51 -3.68
CA LEU A 47 8.06 8.65 -2.81
C LEU A 47 6.78 8.93 -3.60
N GLY A 48 6.88 9.60 -4.75
CA GLY A 48 5.78 9.82 -5.68
C GLY A 48 5.28 8.51 -6.27
N VAL A 49 6.18 7.63 -6.72
CA VAL A 49 5.82 6.28 -7.18
C VAL A 49 5.12 5.50 -6.06
N GLU A 50 5.67 5.51 -4.84
CA GLU A 50 5.05 4.88 -3.67
C GLU A 50 3.64 5.44 -3.41
N ALA A 51 3.48 6.77 -3.46
CA ALA A 51 2.20 7.44 -3.25
C ALA A 51 1.14 7.08 -4.29
N THR A 52 1.52 6.64 -5.48
CA THR A 52 0.56 6.25 -6.53
C THR A 52 0.11 4.79 -6.44
N LEU A 53 0.74 3.96 -5.59
CA LEU A 53 0.40 2.55 -5.44
C LEU A 53 -1.09 2.28 -5.09
N PRO A 54 -1.77 3.10 -4.28
CA PRO A 54 -3.19 2.88 -3.96
C PRO A 54 -4.14 3.21 -5.12
N ILE A 55 -3.72 4.02 -6.10
CA ILE A 55 -4.60 4.56 -7.17
C ILE A 55 -5.30 3.45 -7.98
N PRO A 56 -4.61 2.39 -8.46
CA PRO A 56 -5.28 1.32 -9.18
C PRO A 56 -6.35 0.62 -8.34
N GLN A 57 -6.14 0.46 -7.04
CA GLN A 57 -7.13 -0.13 -6.13
C GLN A 57 -8.34 0.80 -5.98
N VAL A 58 -8.10 2.10 -5.78
CA VAL A 58 -9.15 3.14 -5.71
C VAL A 58 -10.03 3.10 -6.95
N LEU A 59 -9.43 3.09 -8.14
CA LEU A 59 -10.14 3.06 -9.42
C LEU A 59 -10.92 1.74 -9.61
N SER A 60 -10.33 0.61 -9.22
CA SER A 60 -10.99 -0.69 -9.28
C SER A 60 -12.24 -0.70 -8.39
N ASN A 61 -12.11 -0.28 -7.13
CA ASN A 61 -13.22 -0.20 -6.18
C ASN A 61 -14.32 0.74 -6.67
N GLN A 62 -13.97 1.91 -7.24
CA GLN A 62 -14.98 2.81 -7.80
C GLN A 62 -15.74 2.19 -8.98
N ARG A 63 -15.03 1.50 -9.87
CA ARG A 63 -15.62 0.90 -11.07
C ARG A 63 -16.51 -0.30 -10.73
N SER A 64 -16.07 -1.15 -9.81
CA SER A 64 -16.84 -2.32 -9.37
C SER A 64 -17.95 -1.97 -8.38
N ARG A 65 -17.88 -0.79 -7.74
CA ARG A 65 -18.72 -0.41 -6.59
C ARG A 65 -18.70 -1.47 -5.48
N SER A 66 -17.58 -2.18 -5.34
CA SER A 66 -17.43 -3.29 -4.40
C SER A 66 -15.99 -3.39 -3.95
N CYS A 67 -15.80 -3.62 -2.65
CA CYS A 67 -14.52 -3.96 -2.05
C CYS A 67 -14.37 -5.48 -1.82
N ALA A 68 -15.18 -6.32 -2.49
CA ALA A 68 -15.08 -7.77 -2.37
C ALA A 68 -13.68 -8.26 -2.76
N GLY A 69 -13.02 -8.96 -1.84
CA GLY A 69 -11.64 -9.44 -2.01
C GLY A 69 -10.55 -8.47 -1.52
N PHE A 70 -10.90 -7.22 -1.15
CA PHE A 70 -9.96 -6.31 -0.48
C PHE A 70 -9.91 -6.65 1.01
N ARG A 71 -8.71 -6.99 1.52
CA ARG A 71 -8.54 -7.46 2.90
C ARG A 71 -8.54 -6.27 3.86
N LEU A 72 -9.48 -6.23 4.80
CA LEU A 72 -9.54 -5.16 5.82
C LEU A 72 -8.25 -5.03 6.63
N SER A 73 -7.61 -6.16 6.98
CA SER A 73 -6.34 -6.16 7.71
C SER A 73 -5.20 -5.48 6.94
N LEU A 74 -5.20 -5.58 5.61
CA LEU A 74 -4.24 -4.89 4.76
C LEU A 74 -4.46 -3.38 4.81
N LEU A 75 -5.70 -2.93 4.63
CA LEU A 75 -6.07 -1.52 4.72
C LEU A 75 -5.75 -0.93 6.10
N ALA A 76 -6.05 -1.66 7.18
CA ALA A 76 -5.71 -1.24 8.53
C ALA A 76 -4.18 -1.12 8.72
N SER A 77 -3.39 -2.04 8.17
CA SER A 77 -1.92 -1.97 8.24
C SER A 77 -1.35 -0.77 7.49
N TRP A 78 -1.96 -0.40 6.34
CA TRP A 78 -1.58 0.78 5.57
C TRP A 78 -1.87 2.06 6.33
N LEU A 79 -3.11 2.23 6.81
CA LEU A 79 -3.51 3.40 7.59
C LEU A 79 -2.68 3.57 8.87
N LEU A 80 -2.39 2.48 9.58
CA LEU A 80 -1.54 2.51 10.76
C LEU A 80 -0.11 2.94 10.40
N GLY A 81 0.44 2.38 9.32
CA GLY A 81 1.74 2.76 8.79
C GLY A 81 1.81 4.25 8.43
N ASP A 82 0.80 4.77 7.75
CA ASP A 82 0.71 6.17 7.34
C ASP A 82 0.60 7.13 8.51
N VAL A 83 -0.20 6.79 9.53
CA VAL A 83 -0.29 7.58 10.76
C VAL A 83 1.07 7.63 11.46
N MET A 84 1.74 6.48 11.61
CA MET A 84 3.08 6.43 12.20
C MET A 84 4.09 7.26 11.39
N LYS A 85 4.05 7.16 10.05
CA LYS A 85 4.92 7.91 9.14
C LYS A 85 4.68 9.41 9.24
N MET A 86 3.42 9.85 9.31
CA MET A 86 3.06 11.25 9.52
C MET A 86 3.52 11.76 10.88
N LEU A 87 3.29 11.02 11.96
CA LEU A 87 3.76 11.41 13.29
C LEU A 87 5.28 11.58 13.32
N TYR A 88 6.01 10.61 12.77
CA TYR A 88 7.47 10.69 12.68
C TYR A 88 7.95 11.91 11.88
N PHE A 89 7.39 12.14 10.68
CA PHE A 89 7.80 13.26 9.83
C PHE A 89 7.41 14.63 10.38
N LEU A 90 6.33 14.72 11.17
CA LEU A 90 5.95 15.97 11.84
C LEU A 90 6.80 16.26 13.08
N SER A 91 7.22 15.22 13.81
CA SER A 91 8.04 15.38 15.02
C SER A 91 9.53 15.57 14.73
N ALA A 92 10.03 15.12 13.58
CA ALA A 92 11.45 15.22 13.25
C ALA A 92 11.83 16.58 12.63
N GLU A 93 12.87 17.21 13.19
CA GLU A 93 13.33 18.56 12.80
C GLU A 93 13.99 18.59 11.40
N HIS A 94 14.64 17.51 10.97
CA HIS A 94 15.45 17.46 9.75
C HIS A 94 14.87 16.54 8.66
N VAL A 95 13.56 16.56 8.45
CA VAL A 95 12.90 15.79 7.38
C VAL A 95 12.63 16.67 6.17
N GLY A 96 13.14 16.23 5.01
CA GLY A 96 12.91 16.90 3.72
C GLY A 96 11.43 17.00 3.36
N MET A 97 11.07 18.08 2.66
CA MET A 97 9.66 18.39 2.37
C MET A 97 8.98 17.32 1.50
N GLN A 98 9.75 16.63 0.66
CA GLN A 98 9.31 15.47 -0.13
C GLN A 98 8.65 14.38 0.71
N PHE A 99 9.20 14.08 1.89
CA PHE A 99 8.66 13.05 2.78
C PHE A 99 7.31 13.48 3.38
N LYS A 100 7.22 14.73 3.82
CA LYS A 100 5.99 15.29 4.42
C LYS A 100 4.85 15.36 3.40
N LEU A 101 5.13 15.89 2.21
CA LEU A 101 4.14 16.02 1.14
C LEU A 101 3.65 14.65 0.64
N CYS A 102 4.58 13.74 0.31
CA CYS A 102 4.20 12.44 -0.21
C CYS A 102 3.50 11.58 0.85
N ALA A 103 3.90 11.63 2.12
CA ALA A 103 3.19 10.93 3.19
C ALA A 103 1.76 11.46 3.38
N GLY A 104 1.55 12.78 3.26
CA GLY A 104 0.20 13.35 3.30
C GLY A 104 -0.68 12.86 2.13
N VAL A 105 -0.12 12.74 0.93
CA VAL A 105 -0.83 12.18 -0.24
C VAL A 105 -1.14 10.69 -0.05
N GLN A 106 -0.16 9.90 0.43
CA GLN A 106 -0.33 8.47 0.77
C GLN A 106 -1.49 8.29 1.74
N PHE A 107 -1.42 8.99 2.89
CA PHE A 107 -2.46 8.96 3.91
C PHE A 107 -3.84 9.35 3.36
N THR A 108 -3.91 10.36 2.51
CA THR A 108 -5.19 10.80 1.92
C THR A 108 -5.79 9.72 1.01
N LEU A 109 -4.96 9.05 0.20
CA LEU A 109 -5.41 7.98 -0.69
C LEU A 109 -5.84 6.74 0.09
N ASP A 110 -5.10 6.38 1.13
CA ASP A 110 -5.42 5.22 1.96
C ASP A 110 -6.65 5.49 2.85
N ALA A 111 -6.80 6.72 3.37
CA ALA A 111 -8.03 7.14 4.04
C ALA A 111 -9.23 7.10 3.08
N TYR A 112 -9.04 7.49 1.82
CA TYR A 112 -10.07 7.37 0.80
C TYR A 112 -10.44 5.92 0.48
N LEU A 113 -9.46 5.01 0.44
CA LEU A 113 -9.73 3.56 0.38
C LEU A 113 -10.51 3.07 1.61
N GLY A 114 -10.21 3.61 2.80
CA GLY A 114 -10.99 3.43 4.03
C GLY A 114 -12.46 3.81 3.85
N LEU A 115 -12.72 5.00 3.29
CA LEU A 115 -14.07 5.47 2.98
C LEU A 115 -14.76 4.58 1.94
N GLN A 116 -14.06 4.17 0.88
CA GLN A 116 -14.60 3.22 -0.09
C GLN A 116 -14.94 1.88 0.54
N PHE A 117 -14.08 1.37 1.42
CA PHE A 117 -14.31 0.13 2.14
C PHE A 117 -15.53 0.23 3.05
N TRP A 118 -15.72 1.37 3.71
CA TRP A 118 -16.94 1.61 4.48
C TRP A 118 -18.18 1.68 3.57
N MET A 119 -18.16 2.51 2.53
CA MET A 119 -19.32 2.70 1.63
C MET A 119 -19.69 1.44 0.82
N PHE A 120 -18.72 0.66 0.36
CA PHE A 120 -18.93 -0.50 -0.51
C PHE A 120 -18.80 -1.84 0.21
N GLY A 121 -18.17 -1.86 1.38
CA GLY A 121 -17.98 -3.05 2.21
C GLY A 121 -19.12 -3.27 3.19
N GLY A 122 -19.92 -2.26 3.56
CA GLY A 122 -21.09 -2.48 4.40
C GLY A 122 -21.98 -1.28 4.64
N GLY A 123 -23.31 -1.41 4.65
CA GLY A 123 -24.02 -2.34 5.56
C GLY A 123 -23.70 -3.83 5.45
N GLY A 124 -22.67 -4.34 6.13
CA GLY A 124 -22.42 -5.78 6.22
C GLY A 124 -20.96 -6.30 6.26
N GLY A 125 -19.93 -5.45 6.13
CA GLY A 125 -18.52 -5.92 6.06
C GLY A 125 -17.91 -6.32 7.41
N GLY A 126 -18.33 -5.65 8.49
CA GLY A 126 -17.98 -6.04 9.86
C GLY A 126 -18.82 -7.23 10.33
N GLU A 127 -20.13 -7.18 10.05
CA GLU A 127 -21.09 -8.22 10.41
C GLU A 127 -20.78 -9.54 9.72
N GLY A 128 -20.36 -9.55 8.45
CA GLY A 128 -20.03 -10.77 7.74
C GLY A 128 -18.76 -11.48 8.23
N VAL A 129 -17.77 -10.72 8.73
CA VAL A 129 -16.55 -11.31 9.33
C VAL A 129 -16.85 -11.84 10.72
N GLU A 130 -17.56 -11.07 11.54
CA GLU A 130 -17.99 -11.50 12.87
C GLU A 130 -18.97 -12.69 12.79
N GLU A 131 -19.87 -12.70 11.81
CA GLU A 131 -20.76 -13.83 11.55
C GLU A 131 -20.01 -15.02 10.94
N ALA A 132 -18.98 -14.82 10.11
CA ALA A 132 -18.14 -15.92 9.62
C ALA A 132 -17.26 -16.52 10.72
N ILE A 133 -16.73 -15.69 11.62
CA ILE A 133 -16.01 -16.15 12.83
C ILE A 133 -16.97 -16.90 13.73
N ARG A 134 -18.14 -16.33 14.03
CA ARG A 134 -19.19 -16.96 14.84
C ARG A 134 -19.68 -18.27 14.22
N ARG A 135 -19.90 -18.33 12.90
CA ARG A 135 -20.28 -19.56 12.19
C ARG A 135 -19.18 -20.61 12.27
N ARG A 136 -17.92 -20.21 12.11
CA ARG A 136 -16.77 -21.13 12.28
C ARG A 136 -16.64 -21.63 13.72
N GLU A 137 -16.82 -20.76 14.72
CA GLU A 137 -16.85 -21.14 16.12
C GLU A 137 -17.98 -22.13 16.39
N VAL A 138 -19.20 -21.86 15.92
CA VAL A 138 -20.35 -22.77 16.04
C VAL A 138 -20.07 -24.11 15.34
N GLU A 139 -19.54 -24.11 14.12
CA GLU A 139 -19.15 -25.34 13.41
C GLU A 139 -18.06 -26.12 14.14
N MET A 140 -17.14 -25.45 14.84
CA MET A 140 -16.09 -26.10 15.65
C MET A 140 -16.66 -26.68 16.94
N VAL A 141 -17.67 -26.03 17.54
CA VAL A 141 -18.43 -26.56 18.67
C VAL A 141 -19.24 -27.79 18.25
N GLU A 142 -19.96 -27.71 17.13
CA GLU A 142 -20.77 -28.82 16.61
C GLU A 142 -19.92 -30.03 16.21
N ARG A 143 -18.70 -29.80 15.71
CA ARG A 143 -17.71 -30.88 15.47
C ARG A 143 -17.07 -31.42 16.75
N GLY A 144 -17.34 -30.84 17.92
CA GLY A 144 -16.80 -31.29 19.20
C GLY A 144 -15.30 -31.02 19.38
N GLU A 145 -14.72 -30.11 18.59
CA GLU A 145 -13.27 -29.84 18.56
C GLU A 145 -12.85 -28.74 19.57
N MET A 146 -13.81 -28.05 20.20
CA MET A 146 -13.52 -27.02 21.19
C MET A 146 -13.21 -27.65 22.57
N ARG A 147 -11.95 -28.03 22.79
CA ARG A 147 -11.45 -28.26 24.16
C ARG A 147 -11.24 -26.91 24.84
N LEU A 148 -12.04 -26.65 25.87
CA LEU A 148 -11.78 -25.60 26.84
C LEU A 148 -10.42 -25.88 27.52
N SER A 149 -9.47 -24.96 27.39
CA SER A 149 -8.33 -24.80 28.32
C SER A 149 -8.28 -23.34 28.77
#